data_AF-A0A3C1G5G6-F1
#
_entry.id   AF-A0A3C1G5G6-F1
#
_cell.length_a   1.000
_cell.length_b   1.000
_cell.length_c   1.000
_cell.angle_alpha   90.00
_cell.angle_beta   90.00
_cell.angle_gamma   90.00
#
_symmetry.space_group_name_H-M   'P 1'
#
loop_
_entity.id
_entity.type
_entity.pdbx_description
1 polymer ?
#
loop_
_entity_poly.entity_id
_entity_poly.type
_entity_poly.pdbx_seq_one_letter_code
_entity_poly.pdbx_strand_id
1 'polypeptide(L)'
;MFLKGLVSKRGGLLRIILLVAVVLISLSSLLYAQTETYDKALRAYSKKDFKTAVKYLKEYVAQNPDADAYYLLGYANYKLKKRKEAIGYFKEAYLIDPNFTPKSIEFKGTVKNK
;
A
#
# COMPACT_ATOMS: atom_id res chain seq x y z
N MET A 1 23.95 -46.76 -15.40
CA MET A 1 24.03 -45.40 -15.98
C MET A 1 22.80 -44.51 -15.69
N PHE A 2 21.68 -45.04 -15.16
CA PHE A 2 20.41 -44.30 -14.98
C PHE A 2 20.33 -43.31 -13.80
N LEU A 3 21.21 -43.38 -12.80
CA LEU A 3 21.09 -42.57 -11.58
C LEU A 3 21.60 -41.12 -11.72
N LYS A 4 22.48 -40.81 -12.69
CA LYS A 4 23.04 -39.45 -12.87
C LYS A 4 22.01 -38.44 -13.40
N GLY A 5 21.06 -38.87 -14.24
CA GLY A 5 20.02 -38.00 -14.79
C GLY A 5 18.95 -37.58 -13.78
N LEU A 6 18.64 -38.45 -12.82
CA LEU A 6 17.63 -38.20 -11.78
C LEU A 6 18.10 -37.15 -10.76
N VAL A 7 19.39 -37.19 -10.39
CA VAL A 7 20.01 -36.25 -9.45
C VAL A 7 20.12 -34.83 -10.04
N SER A 8 20.43 -34.71 -11.34
CA SER A 8 20.52 -33.42 -12.04
C SER A 8 19.16 -32.69 -12.11
N LYS A 9 18.08 -33.42 -12.45
CA LYS A 9 16.71 -32.85 -12.46
C LYS A 9 16.22 -32.44 -11.06
N ARG A 10 16.53 -33.21 -10.02
CA ARG A 10 16.19 -32.88 -8.62
C ARG A 10 16.92 -31.63 -8.13
N GLY A 11 18.20 -31.45 -8.50
CA GLY A 11 18.96 -30.24 -8.18
C GLY A 11 18.43 -29.00 -8.89
N GLY A 12 18.00 -29.12 -10.15
CA GLY A 12 17.34 -28.04 -10.89
C GLY A 12 16.00 -27.65 -10.25
N LEU A 13 15.16 -28.63 -9.90
CA LEU A 13 13.86 -28.39 -9.26
C LEU A 13 14.02 -27.71 -7.88
N LEU A 14 14.96 -28.18 -7.05
CA LEU A 14 15.25 -27.57 -5.75
C LEU A 14 15.72 -26.12 -5.88
N ARG A 15 16.55 -25.80 -6.88
CA ARG A 15 16.96 -24.42 -7.16
C ARG A 15 15.79 -23.54 -7.56
N ILE A 16 14.88 -24.04 -8.39
CA ILE A 16 13.66 -23.31 -8.78
C ILE A 16 12.79 -23.06 -7.55
N ILE A 17 12.58 -24.08 -6.70
CA ILE A 17 11.80 -23.93 -5.46
C ILE A 17 12.43 -22.87 -4.55
N LEU A 18 13.76 -22.88 -4.38
CA LEU A 18 14.46 -21.88 -3.58
C LEU A 18 14.32 -20.46 -4.14
N LEU A 19 14.46 -20.29 -5.46
CA LEU A 19 14.27 -18.98 -6.12
C LEU A 19 12.84 -18.47 -5.95
N VAL A 20 11.85 -19.34 -6.14
CA VAL A 20 10.43 -19.00 -5.93
C VAL A 20 10.17 -18.63 -4.47
N ALA A 21 10.70 -19.39 -3.52
CA ALA A 21 10.55 -19.09 -2.09
C ALA A 21 11.14 -17.71 -1.73
N VAL A 22 12.32 -17.38 -2.24
CA VAL A 22 12.96 -16.06 -2.01
C VAL A 22 12.11 -14.93 -2.59
N VAL A 23 11.55 -15.10 -3.81
CA VAL A 23 10.66 -14.12 -4.44
C VAL A 23 9.36 -13.94 -3.65
N LEU A 24 8.78 -15.03 -3.14
CA LEU A 24 7.57 -14.96 -2.32
C LEU A 24 7.82 -14.23 -1.00
N ILE A 25 8.95 -14.48 -0.36
CA ILE A 25 9.34 -13.80 0.89
C ILE A 25 9.54 -12.31 0.64
N SER A 26 10.29 -11.91 -0.40
CA SER A 26 10.53 -10.49 -0.69
C SER A 26 9.24 -9.74 -1.05
N LEU A 27 8.35 -10.37 -1.83
CA LEU A 27 7.05 -9.79 -2.17
C LEU A 27 6.17 -9.61 -0.93
N SER A 28 6.17 -10.60 -0.02
CA SER A 28 5.40 -10.51 1.22
C SER A 28 5.89 -9.36 2.10
N SER A 29 7.20 -9.18 2.27
CA SER A 29 7.77 -8.07 3.06
C SER A 29 7.42 -6.70 2.48
N LEU A 30 7.38 -6.59 1.14
CA LEU A 30 6.99 -5.35 0.47
C LEU A 30 5.51 -5.01 0.71
N LEU A 31 4.63 -6.01 0.62
CA LEU A 31 3.21 -5.85 0.94
C LEU A 31 2.99 -5.44 2.41
N TYR A 32 3.77 -6.04 3.33
CA TYR A 32 3.72 -5.69 4.75
C TYR A 32 4.11 -4.23 5.02
N ALA A 33 5.21 -3.75 4.43
CA ALA A 33 5.65 -2.36 4.63
C ALA A 33 4.65 -1.35 4.06
N GLN A 34 4.03 -1.68 2.92
CA GLN A 34 3.03 -0.86 2.26
C GLN A 34 1.74 -0.74 3.10
N THR A 35 1.21 -1.88 3.56
CA THR A 35 0.01 -1.93 4.41
C THR A 35 0.24 -1.19 5.73
N GLU A 36 1.42 -1.33 6.33
CA GLU A 36 1.81 -0.59 7.54
C GLU A 36 1.82 0.94 7.31
N THR A 37 2.32 1.38 6.15
CA THR A 37 2.37 2.81 5.80
C THR A 37 0.96 3.39 5.65
N TYR A 38 0.05 2.65 5.00
CA TYR A 38 -1.35 3.06 4.89
C TYR A 38 -2.05 3.08 6.25
N ASP A 39 -1.84 2.08 7.10
CA ASP A 39 -2.41 2.04 8.45
C ASP A 39 -1.93 3.21 9.31
N LYS A 40 -0.65 3.60 9.21
CA LYS A 40 -0.12 4.79 9.88
C LYS A 40 -0.81 6.07 9.39
N ALA A 41 -1.01 6.20 8.08
CA ALA A 41 -1.78 7.29 7.48
C ALA A 41 -3.21 7.35 8.03
N LEU A 42 -3.92 6.22 8.04
CA LEU A 42 -5.30 6.14 8.52
C LEU A 42 -5.41 6.44 10.03
N ARG A 43 -4.48 5.94 10.84
CA ARG A 43 -4.42 6.26 12.28
C ARG A 43 -4.15 7.73 12.55
N ALA A 44 -3.27 8.36 11.78
CA ALA A 44 -3.01 9.79 11.89
C ALA A 44 -4.25 10.60 11.46
N TYR A 45 -4.89 10.19 10.37
CA TYR A 45 -6.11 10.82 9.87
C TYR A 45 -7.26 10.73 10.88
N SER A 46 -7.48 9.57 11.50
CA SER A 46 -8.53 9.38 12.52
C SER A 46 -8.27 10.22 13.77
N LYS A 47 -7.01 10.45 14.14
CA LYS A 47 -6.58 11.38 15.19
C LYS A 47 -6.63 12.86 14.76
N LYS A 48 -7.08 13.17 13.54
CA LYS A 48 -7.05 14.51 12.92
C LYS A 48 -5.65 15.10 12.82
N ASP A 49 -4.60 14.29 12.94
CA ASP A 49 -3.23 14.69 12.63
C ASP A 49 -3.02 14.64 11.11
N PHE A 50 -3.59 15.63 10.45
CA PHE A 50 -3.56 15.71 8.99
C PHE A 50 -2.15 15.93 8.44
N LYS A 51 -1.21 16.48 9.22
CA LYS A 51 0.18 16.65 8.78
C LYS A 51 0.86 15.28 8.64
N THR A 52 0.74 14.44 9.66
CA THR A 52 1.29 13.09 9.64
C THR A 52 0.56 12.20 8.64
N ALA A 53 -0.77 12.35 8.52
CA ALA A 53 -1.55 11.63 7.50
C ALA A 53 -1.04 11.95 6.09
N VAL A 54 -0.83 13.24 5.77
CA VAL A 54 -0.28 13.66 4.47
C VAL A 54 1.09 13.05 4.20
N LYS A 55 1.97 12.97 5.20
CA LYS A 55 3.31 12.36 5.05
C LYS A 55 3.18 10.90 4.61
N TYR A 56 2.47 10.08 5.38
CA TYR A 56 2.35 8.66 5.09
C TYR A 56 1.51 8.37 3.84
N LEU A 57 0.47 9.16 3.56
CA LEU A 57 -0.30 9.02 2.32
C LEU A 57 0.55 9.33 1.09
N LYS A 58 1.44 10.33 1.13
CA LYS A 58 2.38 10.60 0.04
C LYS A 58 3.35 9.44 -0.20
N GLU A 59 3.89 8.87 0.87
CA GLU A 59 4.76 7.69 0.79
C GLU A 59 4.01 6.49 0.20
N TYR A 60 2.76 6.28 0.61
CA TYR A 60 1.92 5.19 0.10
C TYR A 60 1.59 5.34 -1.38
N VAL A 61 1.08 6.50 -1.81
CA VAL A 61 0.65 6.71 -3.21
C VAL A 61 1.81 6.74 -4.20
N ALA A 62 3.03 7.06 -3.75
CA ALA A 62 4.23 6.97 -4.58
C ALA A 62 4.54 5.53 -5.00
N GLN A 63 4.12 4.54 -4.20
CA GLN A 63 4.30 3.12 -4.49
C GLN A 63 3.03 2.49 -5.08
N ASN A 64 1.85 2.98 -4.68
CA ASN A 64 0.55 2.44 -5.10
C ASN A 64 -0.40 3.58 -5.39
N PRO A 65 -0.51 3.97 -6.66
CA PRO A 65 -1.57 4.87 -7.07
C PRO A 65 -2.93 4.24 -6.77
N ASP A 66 -3.64 4.80 -5.78
CA ASP A 66 -4.94 4.30 -5.30
C ASP A 66 -5.90 5.47 -5.10
N ALA A 67 -7.12 5.34 -5.63
CA ALA A 67 -8.08 6.42 -5.65
C ALA A 67 -8.52 6.85 -4.24
N ASP A 68 -8.74 5.90 -3.33
CA ASP A 68 -9.10 6.18 -1.93
C ASP A 68 -7.98 6.94 -1.21
N ALA A 69 -6.73 6.52 -1.39
CA ALA A 69 -5.56 7.17 -0.80
C ALA A 69 -5.33 8.59 -1.34
N TYR A 70 -5.49 8.82 -2.65
CA TYR A 70 -5.43 10.16 -3.23
C TYR A 70 -6.56 11.05 -2.73
N TYR A 71 -7.78 10.52 -2.59
CA TYR A 71 -8.88 11.27 -2.02
C TYR A 71 -8.63 11.66 -0.55
N LEU A 72 -8.16 10.72 0.26
CA LEU A 72 -7.74 10.97 1.65
C LEU A 72 -6.64 12.04 1.73
N LEU A 73 -5.67 11.99 0.81
CA LEU A 73 -4.58 12.96 0.74
C LEU A 73 -5.12 14.36 0.37
N GLY A 74 -6.06 14.43 -0.56
CA GLY A 74 -6.79 15.65 -0.90
C GLY A 74 -7.55 16.21 0.29
N TYR A 75 -8.28 15.37 1.02
CA TYR A 75 -9.05 15.78 2.19
C TYR A 75 -8.15 16.26 3.34
N ALA A 76 -7.06 15.57 3.61
CA ALA A 76 -6.10 15.98 4.64
C ALA A 76 -5.47 17.34 4.30
N ASN A 77 -5.08 17.57 3.03
CA ASN A 77 -4.59 18.88 2.58
C ASN A 77 -5.68 19.97 2.68
N TYR A 78 -6.93 19.64 2.36
CA TYR A 78 -8.05 20.57 2.54
C TYR A 78 -8.21 20.99 4.00
N LYS A 79 -8.12 20.03 4.96
CA LYS A 79 -8.16 20.32 6.40
C LYS A 79 -6.97 21.17 6.87
N LEU A 80 -5.82 21.05 6.22
CA LEU A 80 -4.66 21.91 6.44
C LEU A 80 -4.73 23.26 5.72
N LYS A 81 -5.88 23.60 5.11
CA LYS A 81 -6.10 24.82 4.31
C LYS A 81 -5.23 24.92 3.05
N LYS A 82 -4.62 23.82 2.62
CA LYS A 82 -3.84 23.69 1.37
C LYS A 82 -4.75 23.38 0.19
N ARG A 83 -5.58 24.36 -0.17
CA ARG A 83 -6.70 24.15 -1.13
C ARG A 83 -6.24 23.78 -2.53
N LYS A 84 -5.15 24.37 -3.03
CA LYS A 84 -4.65 24.11 -4.39
C LYS A 84 -4.15 22.67 -4.51
N GLU A 85 -3.37 22.22 -3.53
CA GLU A 85 -2.86 20.85 -3.46
C GLU A 85 -3.99 19.84 -3.27
N ALA A 86 -4.98 20.17 -2.43
CA ALA A 86 -6.17 19.33 -2.24
C ALA A 86 -6.90 19.06 -3.56
N ILE A 87 -7.14 20.11 -4.36
CA ILE A 87 -7.78 19.98 -5.68
C ILE A 87 -6.95 19.06 -6.60
N GLY A 88 -5.63 19.20 -6.59
CA GLY A 88 -4.74 18.32 -7.35
C GLY A 88 -4.95 16.86 -6.98
N TYR A 89 -4.87 16.53 -5.69
CA TYR A 89 -5.03 15.14 -5.23
C TYR A 89 -6.44 14.58 -5.44
N PHE A 90 -7.49 15.41 -5.33
CA PHE A 90 -8.83 14.96 -5.69
C PHE A 90 -8.93 14.60 -7.17
N LYS A 91 -8.32 15.39 -8.06
CA LYS A 91 -8.31 15.07 -9.50
C LYS A 91 -7.62 13.74 -9.76
N GLU A 92 -6.48 13.47 -9.11
CA GLU A 92 -5.78 12.18 -9.25
C GLU A 92 -6.69 11.00 -8.86
N ALA A 93 -7.49 11.12 -7.80
CA ALA A 93 -8.43 10.07 -7.41
C ALA A 93 -9.43 9.73 -8.54
N TYR A 94 -10.03 10.75 -9.16
CA TYR A 94 -10.98 10.57 -10.27
C TYR A 94 -10.30 10.22 -11.61
N LEU A 95 -8.99 10.47 -11.76
CA LEU A 95 -8.21 10.00 -12.91
C LEU A 95 -7.92 8.50 -12.82
N ILE A 96 -7.66 8.00 -11.60
CA ILE A 96 -7.41 6.57 -11.35
C ILE A 96 -8.71 5.77 -11.45
N ASP A 97 -9.78 6.27 -10.83
CA ASP A 97 -11.11 5.68 -10.92
C ASP A 97 -12.12 6.76 -11.33
N PRO A 98 -12.52 6.81 -12.61
CA PRO A 98 -13.54 7.76 -13.08
C PRO A 98 -14.91 7.63 -12.41
N ASN A 99 -15.22 6.46 -11.82
CA ASN A 99 -16.45 6.21 -11.08
C ASN A 99 -16.23 6.26 -9.55
N PHE A 100 -15.10 6.86 -9.12
CA PHE A 100 -14.72 6.92 -7.73
C PHE A 100 -15.84 7.53 -6.89
N THR A 101 -16.28 6.76 -5.90
CA THR A 101 -17.28 7.21 -4.93
C THR A 101 -16.63 7.21 -3.56
N PRO A 102 -16.43 8.37 -2.93
CA PRO A 102 -15.87 8.44 -1.58
C PRO A 102 -16.72 7.61 -0.63
N LYS A 103 -16.15 6.53 -0.11
CA LYS A 103 -16.83 5.74 0.93
C LYS A 103 -16.73 6.50 2.24
N SER A 104 -17.77 6.42 3.08
CA SER A 104 -17.63 6.78 4.48
C SER A 104 -16.60 5.83 5.06
N ILE A 105 -15.38 6.32 5.26
CA ILE A 105 -14.31 5.54 5.89
C ILE A 105 -14.69 5.45 7.36
N GLU A 106 -15.49 4.45 7.68
CA GLU A 106 -15.78 4.06 9.04
C GLU A 106 -14.47 3.48 9.57
N PHE A 107 -13.70 4.30 10.29
CA PHE A 107 -12.48 3.88 10.96
C PHE A 107 -12.85 2.93 12.10
N LYS A 108 -13.29 1.71 11.76
CA LYS A 108 -13.20 0.55 12.63
C LYS A 108 -11.73 0.27 12.73
N GLY A 109 -11.06 1.03 13.60
CA GLY A 109 -9.76 0.64 14.09
C GLY A 109 -9.94 -0.76 14.66
N THR A 110 -9.57 -1.78 13.88
CA THR A 110 -9.10 -3.03 14.44
C THR A 110 -7.78 -2.69 15.11
N VAL A 111 -7.87 -1.92 16.19
CA VAL A 111 -6.88 -1.87 17.23
C VAL A 111 -6.98 -3.25 17.86
N LYS A 112 -6.35 -4.24 17.23
CA LYS A 112 -5.83 -5.37 18.00
C LYS A 112 -4.78 -4.75 18.91
N ASN A 113 -5.24 -4.29 20.07
CA ASN A 113 -4.40 -4.04 21.22
C ASN A 113 -3.62 -5.33 21.44
N LYS A 114 -2.30 -5.25 21.24
CA LYS A 114 -1.34 -6.15 21.83
C LYS A 114 -0.37 -5.29 22.62
#